data_AF-A0A413HAT6-F1
#
_entry.id   AF-A0A413HAT6-F1
#
_cell.length_a   1.000
_cell.length_b   1.000
_cell.length_c   1.000
_cell.angle_alpha   90.00
_cell.angle_beta   90.00
_cell.angle_gamma   90.00
#
_symmetry.space_group_name_H-M   'P 1'
#
loop_
_entity.id
_entity.type
_entity.pdbx_description
1 polymer ?
#
loop_
_entity_poly.entity_id
_entity_poly.type
_entity_poly.pdbx_seq_one_letter_code
_entity_poly.pdbx_strand_id
1 'polypeptide(L)'
;MKKLLFLFLLVLCCACEEDKSVDPTLMPEATTTGQNTLGCLIDGWVHTSGRFGKPYVSTYDEDGNHYVTIGADAGVFTSLHFTLVNPRQGAVCTYINASFDGVKLEDGEAYITRMNGTIISGTFRGGNVTEGRFDIRYSEESEGGEVVY
;
A
#
# COMPACT_ATOMS: atom_id res chain seq x y z
N MET A 1 -33.98 7.75 -26.45
CA MET A 1 -32.51 7.61 -26.54
C MET A 1 -31.86 7.61 -25.14
N LYS A 2 -32.27 6.68 -24.25
CA LYS A 2 -31.78 6.61 -22.86
C LYS A 2 -31.09 5.28 -22.55
N LYS A 3 -31.31 4.25 -23.37
CA LYS A 3 -30.65 2.94 -23.29
C LYS A 3 -29.26 2.90 -23.93
N LEU A 4 -29.00 3.72 -24.96
CA LEU A 4 -27.64 3.87 -25.52
C LEU A 4 -26.71 4.62 -24.57
N LEU A 5 -27.21 5.61 -23.80
CA LEU A 5 -26.43 6.34 -22.81
C LEU A 5 -25.95 5.41 -21.68
N PHE A 6 -26.81 4.47 -21.26
CA PHE A 6 -26.47 3.45 -20.26
C PHE A 6 -25.43 2.43 -20.76
N LEU A 7 -25.48 2.07 -22.05
CA LEU A 7 -24.50 1.17 -22.66
C LEU A 7 -23.11 1.81 -22.76
N PHE A 8 -23.04 3.11 -23.05
CA PHE A 8 -21.78 3.87 -23.08
C PHE A 8 -21.16 4.05 -21.68
N LEU A 9 -22.01 4.20 -20.65
CA LEU A 9 -21.58 4.28 -19.26
C LEU A 9 -21.01 2.94 -18.75
N LEU A 10 -21.57 1.80 -19.19
CA LEU A 10 -21.08 0.46 -18.83
C LEU A 10 -19.72 0.12 -19.45
N VAL A 11 -19.44 0.65 -20.65
CA VAL A 11 -18.15 0.44 -21.34
C VAL A 11 -17.02 1.29 -20.74
N LEU A 12 -17.36 2.41 -20.07
CA LEU A 12 -16.39 3.29 -19.40
C LEU A 12 -15.93 2.78 -18.03
N CYS A 13 -16.59 1.76 -17.45
CA CYS A 13 -16.30 1.25 -16.10
C CYS A 13 -15.17 0.21 -16.04
N CYS A 14 -14.55 -0.18 -17.17
CA CYS A 14 -13.60 -1.30 -17.21
C CYS A 14 -12.16 -0.90 -17.55
N ALA A 15 -11.82 0.38 -17.57
CA ALA A 15 -10.46 0.85 -17.88
C ALA A 15 -9.62 1.06 -16.60
N CYS A 16 -9.63 0.10 -15.67
CA CYS A 16 -8.48 -0.07 -14.77
C CYS A 16 -7.47 -0.89 -15.57
N GLU A 17 -6.60 -0.22 -16.32
CA GLU A 17 -5.55 -0.91 -17.06
C GLU A 17 -4.51 -1.45 -16.08
N GLU A 18 -4.47 -2.78 -15.92
CA GLU A 18 -3.39 -3.44 -15.20
C GLU A 18 -2.04 -3.10 -15.84
N ASP A 19 -1.04 -2.81 -15.01
CA ASP A 19 0.33 -2.64 -15.49
C ASP A 19 0.98 -4.01 -15.72
N LYS A 20 0.89 -4.49 -16.96
CA LYS A 20 1.45 -5.79 -17.39
C LYS A 20 2.98 -5.81 -17.43
N SER A 21 3.66 -4.67 -17.22
CA SER A 21 5.13 -4.64 -17.16
C SER A 21 5.67 -5.14 -15.82
N VAL A 22 4.84 -5.17 -14.78
CA VAL A 22 5.18 -5.67 -13.45
C VAL A 22 4.85 -7.17 -13.36
N ASP A 23 5.86 -7.98 -13.07
CA ASP A 23 5.68 -9.40 -12.75
C ASP A 23 5.30 -9.55 -11.27
N PRO A 24 4.04 -9.92 -10.95
CA PRO A 24 3.57 -10.00 -9.56
C PRO A 24 4.12 -11.23 -8.81
N THR A 25 4.88 -12.10 -9.48
CA THR A 25 5.52 -13.27 -8.86
C THR A 25 6.89 -12.97 -8.26
N LEU A 26 7.41 -11.75 -8.48
CA LEU A 26 8.72 -11.32 -8.00
C LEU A 26 8.56 -10.25 -6.91
N MET A 27 9.30 -10.40 -5.81
CA MET A 27 9.39 -9.35 -4.80
C MET A 27 10.00 -8.08 -5.40
N PRO A 28 9.51 -6.89 -5.03
CA PRO A 28 10.11 -5.65 -5.50
C PRO A 28 11.54 -5.51 -4.98
N GLU A 29 12.39 -4.88 -5.79
CA GLU A 29 13.75 -4.53 -5.40
C GLU A 29 13.76 -3.65 -4.14
N ALA A 30 14.79 -3.81 -3.31
CA ALA A 30 14.98 -2.92 -2.16
C ALA A 30 15.38 -1.53 -2.64
N THR A 31 14.51 -0.54 -2.42
CA THR A 31 14.75 0.85 -2.82
C THR A 31 14.43 1.83 -1.69
N THR A 32 14.96 3.05 -1.81
CA THR A 32 14.69 4.16 -0.88
C THR A 32 14.47 5.48 -1.65
N THR A 33 14.04 5.37 -2.90
CA THR A 33 13.91 6.50 -3.85
C THR A 33 12.46 6.88 -4.09
N GLY A 34 11.51 6.20 -3.43
CA GLY A 34 10.08 6.43 -3.57
C GLY A 34 9.54 5.87 -4.88
N GLN A 35 9.90 4.63 -5.23
CA GLN A 35 9.41 3.95 -6.44
C GLN A 35 7.91 3.58 -6.38
N ASN A 36 7.26 3.78 -5.24
CA ASN A 36 5.90 3.34 -4.95
C ASN A 36 5.75 1.84 -5.15
N THR A 37 6.59 1.10 -4.43
CA THR A 37 6.57 -0.37 -4.40
C THR A 37 6.17 -0.86 -3.01
N LEU A 38 5.43 -1.95 -2.99
CA LEU A 38 5.11 -2.72 -1.80
C LEU A 38 5.05 -4.20 -2.20
N GLY A 39 5.63 -5.07 -1.41
CA GLY A 39 5.51 -6.49 -1.61
C GLY A 39 5.86 -7.30 -0.38
N CYS A 40 5.31 -8.51 -0.29
CA CYS A 40 5.61 -9.43 0.80
C CYS A 40 5.43 -10.90 0.42
N LEU A 41 6.03 -11.76 1.25
CA LEU A 41 5.82 -13.20 1.29
C LEU A 41 4.81 -13.54 2.38
N ILE A 42 3.65 -14.04 1.99
CA ILE A 42 2.62 -14.57 2.90
C ILE A 42 2.50 -16.06 2.63
N ASP A 43 2.76 -16.88 3.64
CA ASP A 43 2.72 -18.36 3.51
C ASP A 43 3.59 -18.90 2.36
N GLY A 44 4.69 -18.20 2.06
CA GLY A 44 5.62 -18.56 0.98
C GLY A 44 5.21 -18.07 -0.41
N TRP A 45 4.09 -17.36 -0.55
CA TRP A 45 3.62 -16.79 -1.80
C TRP A 45 3.94 -15.29 -1.87
N VAL A 46 4.38 -14.84 -3.05
CA VAL A 46 4.68 -13.43 -3.32
C VAL A 46 3.39 -12.67 -3.60
N HIS A 47 3.24 -11.53 -2.94
CA HIS A 47 2.16 -10.57 -3.16
C HIS A 47 2.75 -9.18 -3.32
N THR A 48 2.53 -8.55 -4.47
CA THR A 48 3.10 -7.23 -4.78
C THR A 48 2.08 -6.25 -5.33
N SER A 49 2.31 -4.97 -5.03
CA SER A 49 1.67 -3.84 -5.69
C SER A 49 2.23 -3.64 -7.11
N GLY A 50 1.81 -2.55 -7.77
CA GLY A 50 2.30 -2.14 -9.09
C GLY A 50 1.35 -2.57 -10.19
N ARG A 51 1.23 -3.88 -10.43
CA ARG A 51 0.35 -4.42 -11.47
C ARG A 51 -1.12 -4.01 -11.27
N PHE A 52 -1.59 -4.08 -10.03
CA PHE A 52 -3.00 -3.87 -9.67
C PHE A 52 -3.29 -2.48 -9.12
N GLY A 53 -2.25 -1.66 -8.89
CA GLY A 53 -2.41 -0.35 -8.29
C GLY A 53 -1.13 0.13 -7.62
N LYS A 54 -1.01 1.45 -7.46
CA LYS A 54 0.07 2.05 -6.68
C LYS A 54 -0.22 1.87 -5.19
N PRO A 55 0.79 1.54 -4.37
CA PRO A 55 0.62 1.59 -2.93
C PRO A 55 0.36 3.03 -2.50
N TYR A 56 -0.31 3.19 -1.36
CA TYR A 56 -0.61 4.47 -0.75
C TYR A 56 -0.14 4.49 0.69
N VAL A 57 -0.02 5.71 1.21
CA VAL A 57 0.29 5.98 2.60
C VAL A 57 -0.64 7.07 3.12
N SER A 58 -1.13 6.89 4.35
CA SER A 58 -1.87 7.92 5.07
C SER A 58 -1.33 8.04 6.49
N THR A 59 -1.42 9.24 7.04
CA THR A 59 -0.87 9.55 8.36
C THR A 59 -1.93 10.19 9.23
N TYR A 60 -1.94 9.85 10.52
CA TYR A 60 -2.80 10.50 11.51
C TYR A 60 -2.16 10.42 12.88
N ASP A 61 -2.50 11.36 13.76
CA ASP A 61 -2.06 11.40 15.14
C ASP A 61 -3.25 11.17 16.07
N GLU A 62 -3.13 10.25 17.02
CA GLU A 62 -4.17 9.90 17.99
C GLU A 62 -3.54 9.46 19.31
N ASP A 63 -4.09 9.92 20.44
CA ASP A 63 -3.61 9.58 21.80
C ASP A 63 -2.09 9.80 22.03
N GLY A 64 -1.51 10.77 21.34
CA GLY A 64 -0.07 11.09 21.41
C GLY A 64 0.83 10.16 20.61
N ASN A 65 0.26 9.24 19.82
CA ASN A 65 0.98 8.40 18.87
C ASN A 65 0.83 8.93 17.44
N HIS A 66 1.90 8.80 16.67
CA HIS A 66 1.92 9.05 15.23
C HIS A 66 1.75 7.73 14.48
N TYR A 67 0.71 7.63 13.66
CA TYR A 67 0.40 6.43 12.89
C TYR A 67 0.62 6.65 11.41
N VAL A 68 1.19 5.63 10.75
CA VAL A 68 1.36 5.61 9.31
C VAL A 68 0.73 4.34 8.75
N THR A 69 -0.41 4.48 8.08
CA THR A 69 -1.07 3.37 7.40
C THR A 69 -0.52 3.23 5.99
N ILE A 70 -0.11 2.02 5.65
CA ILE A 70 0.40 1.65 4.34
C ILE A 70 -0.56 0.61 3.75
N GLY A 71 -0.92 0.78 2.49
CA GLY A 71 -1.76 -0.18 1.80
C GLY A 71 -1.47 -0.28 0.31
N ALA A 72 -1.86 -1.40 -0.29
CA ALA A 72 -1.78 -1.60 -1.73
C ALA A 72 -2.74 -2.68 -2.21
N ASP A 73 -3.14 -2.57 -3.48
CA ASP A 73 -3.79 -3.66 -4.20
C ASP A 73 -2.74 -4.68 -4.63
N ALA A 74 -2.91 -5.93 -4.19
CA ALA A 74 -2.06 -7.08 -4.52
C ALA A 74 -2.76 -8.07 -5.46
N GLY A 75 -3.97 -7.73 -5.91
CA GLY A 75 -4.81 -8.47 -6.86
C GLY A 75 -6.06 -7.65 -7.18
N VAL A 76 -6.89 -8.12 -8.12
CA VAL A 76 -8.10 -7.40 -8.58
C VAL A 76 -9.09 -7.10 -7.45
N PHE A 77 -9.18 -7.99 -6.45
CA PHE A 77 -10.05 -7.83 -5.28
C PHE A 77 -9.30 -7.99 -3.96
N THR A 78 -7.98 -8.02 -4.02
CA THR A 78 -7.12 -8.38 -2.89
C THR A 78 -6.27 -7.19 -2.53
N SER A 79 -6.39 -6.74 -1.29
CA SER A 79 -5.59 -5.64 -0.74
C SER A 79 -4.78 -6.13 0.46
N LEU A 80 -3.59 -5.55 0.61
CA LEU A 80 -2.77 -5.62 1.80
C LEU A 80 -2.80 -4.26 2.48
N HIS A 81 -2.96 -4.21 3.79
CA HIS A 81 -2.68 -3.00 4.56
C HIS A 81 -2.18 -3.32 5.96
N PHE A 82 -1.47 -2.37 6.56
CA PHE A 82 -1.01 -2.38 7.95
C PHE A 82 -0.72 -0.95 8.41
N THR A 83 -0.65 -0.73 9.72
CA THR A 83 -0.40 0.58 10.33
C THR A 83 0.84 0.56 11.21
N LEU A 84 1.85 1.36 10.89
CA LEU A 84 3.04 1.57 11.71
C LEU A 84 2.71 2.45 12.91
N VAL A 85 3.25 2.10 14.09
CA VAL A 85 3.09 2.86 15.33
C VAL A 85 4.39 3.59 15.65
N ASN A 86 4.34 4.93 15.65
CA ASN A 86 5.49 5.82 15.90
C ASN A 86 6.75 5.47 15.08
N PRO A 87 6.66 5.33 13.74
CA PRO A 87 7.82 4.98 12.92
C PRO A 87 8.90 6.07 13.01
N ARG A 88 10.17 5.64 13.03
CA ARG A 88 11.34 6.54 13.03
C ARG A 88 12.41 5.99 12.12
N GLN A 89 13.01 6.85 11.30
CA GLN A 89 14.11 6.46 10.42
C GLN A 89 15.26 5.82 11.21
N GLY A 90 15.74 4.67 10.73
CA GLY A 90 16.81 3.90 11.35
C GLY A 90 16.40 3.08 12.57
N ALA A 91 15.09 2.94 12.84
CA ALA A 91 14.58 2.20 13.98
C ALA A 91 13.56 1.12 13.58
N VAL A 92 13.40 0.14 14.47
CA VAL A 92 12.30 -0.82 14.43
C VAL A 92 11.09 -0.20 15.14
N CYS A 93 9.92 -0.38 14.56
CA CYS A 93 8.63 -0.03 15.15
C CYS A 93 7.65 -1.20 15.01
N THR A 94 6.59 -1.19 15.80
CA THR A 94 5.49 -2.16 15.68
C THR A 94 4.59 -1.74 14.52
N TYR A 95 4.07 -2.71 13.77
CA TYR A 95 2.90 -2.51 12.93
C TYR A 95 1.71 -3.27 13.50
N ILE A 96 0.52 -2.68 13.35
CA ILE A 96 -0.76 -3.21 13.81
C ILE A 96 -1.79 -3.20 12.68
N ASN A 97 -2.94 -3.82 12.91
CA ASN A 97 -4.08 -3.83 11.96
C ASN A 97 -3.67 -4.39 10.59
N ALA A 98 -2.76 -5.36 10.58
CA ALA A 98 -2.38 -6.01 9.34
C ALA A 98 -3.54 -6.85 8.82
N SER A 99 -3.84 -6.74 7.53
CA SER A 99 -4.79 -7.63 6.88
C SER A 99 -4.44 -7.84 5.41
N PHE A 100 -4.82 -9.00 4.90
CA PHE A 100 -4.66 -9.39 3.52
C PHE A 100 -5.95 -10.05 3.03
N ASP A 101 -6.51 -9.58 1.92
CA ASP A 101 -7.77 -10.06 1.36
C ASP A 101 -8.96 -9.99 2.35
N GLY A 102 -8.96 -8.97 3.22
CA GLY A 102 -9.94 -8.83 4.30
C GLY A 102 -9.77 -9.79 5.47
N VAL A 103 -8.76 -10.67 5.44
CA VAL A 103 -8.40 -11.56 6.55
C VAL A 103 -7.37 -10.88 7.42
N LYS A 104 -7.63 -10.81 8.73
CA LYS A 104 -6.68 -10.26 9.70
C LYS A 104 -5.41 -11.12 9.74
N LEU A 105 -4.27 -10.46 9.60
CA LEU A 105 -2.95 -11.02 9.83
C LEU A 105 -2.47 -10.71 11.25
N GLU A 106 -1.43 -11.43 11.69
CA GLU A 106 -0.76 -11.09 12.93
C GLU A 106 -0.01 -9.76 12.81
N ASP A 107 -0.06 -8.98 13.89
CA ASP A 107 0.75 -7.79 14.06
C ASP A 107 2.24 -8.16 14.13
N GLY A 108 3.12 -7.20 13.88
CA GLY A 108 4.54 -7.50 13.75
C GLY A 108 5.43 -6.28 13.87
N GLU A 109 6.59 -6.37 13.23
CA GLU A 109 7.64 -5.34 13.30
C GLU A 109 8.01 -4.85 11.91
N ALA A 110 8.31 -3.56 11.82
CA ALA A 110 8.86 -2.94 10.63
C ALA A 110 10.16 -2.18 10.97
N TYR A 111 11.19 -2.35 10.15
CA TYR A 111 12.41 -1.56 10.20
C TYR A 111 12.35 -0.45 9.15
N ILE A 112 12.44 0.80 9.60
CA ILE A 112 12.30 1.98 8.74
C ILE A 112 13.67 2.40 8.22
N THR A 113 13.93 2.15 6.94
CA THR A 113 15.20 2.51 6.30
C THR A 113 15.26 4.00 5.94
N ARG A 114 14.12 4.58 5.55
CA ARG A 114 14.00 6.00 5.18
C ARG A 114 12.67 6.57 5.65
N MET A 115 12.68 7.78 6.23
CA MET A 115 11.49 8.55 6.53
C MET A 115 11.85 10.03 6.57
N ASN A 116 11.67 10.74 5.45
CA ASN A 116 12.15 12.12 5.28
C ASN A 116 11.04 13.12 4.92
N GLY A 117 9.78 12.83 5.28
CA GLY A 117 8.61 13.65 4.96
C GLY A 117 8.13 13.55 3.51
N THR A 118 8.94 13.03 2.59
CA THR A 118 8.54 12.78 1.19
C THR A 118 8.44 11.29 0.88
N ILE A 119 9.31 10.48 1.48
CA ILE A 119 9.39 9.04 1.25
C ILE A 119 9.37 8.33 2.60
N ILE A 120 8.68 7.20 2.65
CA ILE A 120 8.84 6.18 3.68
C ILE A 120 9.21 4.84 3.03
N SER A 121 10.30 4.26 3.52
CA SER A 121 10.82 2.98 3.03
C SER A 121 11.21 2.10 4.20
N GLY A 122 11.09 0.79 4.03
CA GLY A 122 11.40 -0.15 5.09
C GLY A 122 11.14 -1.61 4.73
N THR A 123 11.40 -2.46 5.71
CA THR A 123 11.05 -3.88 5.68
C THR A 123 10.10 -4.20 6.81
N PHE A 124 9.30 -5.26 6.67
CA PHE A 124 8.36 -5.70 7.71
C PHE A 124 8.22 -7.22 7.74
N ARG A 125 7.86 -7.76 8.90
CA ARG A 125 7.58 -9.19 9.12
C ARG A 125 6.70 -9.39 10.37
N GLY A 126 5.96 -10.49 10.40
CA GLY A 126 5.12 -10.88 11.54
C GLY A 126 4.12 -11.97 11.15
N GLY A 127 3.94 -12.95 12.03
CA GLY A 127 3.15 -14.16 11.77
C GLY A 127 3.50 -14.82 10.43
N ASN A 128 2.50 -14.92 9.56
CA ASN A 128 2.61 -15.51 8.22
C ASN A 128 3.37 -14.64 7.20
N VAL A 129 3.62 -13.36 7.52
CA VAL A 129 4.45 -12.47 6.70
C VAL A 129 5.92 -12.70 7.05
N THR A 130 6.64 -13.45 6.22
CA THR A 130 8.04 -13.82 6.49
C THR A 130 9.04 -12.79 5.98
N GLU A 131 8.70 -12.09 4.90
CA GLU A 131 9.49 -10.99 4.34
C GLU A 131 8.58 -9.97 3.67
N GLY A 132 8.69 -8.70 4.05
CA GLY A 132 7.95 -7.60 3.44
C GLY A 132 8.86 -6.40 3.19
N ARG A 133 8.57 -5.64 2.13
CA ARG A 133 9.31 -4.44 1.72
C ARG A 133 8.34 -3.38 1.20
N PHE A 134 8.62 -2.12 1.49
CA PHE A 134 7.90 -0.98 0.95
C PHE A 134 8.85 0.19 0.67
N ASP A 135 8.56 0.95 -0.39
CA ASP A 135 9.22 2.21 -0.75
C ASP A 135 8.19 3.15 -1.39
N ILE A 136 7.58 4.01 -0.58
CA ILE A 136 6.37 4.76 -0.93
C ILE A 136 6.62 6.25 -0.79
N ARG A 137 6.13 7.03 -1.74
CA ARG A 137 6.08 8.49 -1.64
C ARG A 137 4.78 8.91 -0.97
N TYR A 138 4.84 9.84 -0.02
CA TYR A 138 3.64 10.48 0.52
C TYR A 138 2.89 11.16 -0.62
N SER A 139 1.58 10.95 -0.71
CA SER A 139 0.75 11.74 -1.61
C SER A 139 0.89 13.21 -1.23
N GLU A 140 1.25 14.06 -2.19
CA GLU A 140 1.08 15.49 -2.01
C GLU A 140 -0.42 15.71 -1.73
N GLU A 141 -0.76 16.36 -0.62
CA GLU A 141 -2.14 16.78 -0.38
C GLU A 141 -2.59 17.54 -1.62
N SER A 142 -3.52 16.97 -2.37
CA SER A 142 -4.17 17.72 -3.43
C SER A 142 -4.91 18.86 -2.74
N GLU A 143 -4.41 20.08 -2.85
CA GLU A 143 -5.13 21.29 -2.48
C GLU A 143 -6.56 21.21 -3.04
N GLY A 144 -7.55 21.17 -2.14
CA GLY A 144 -8.93 21.57 -2.42
C GLY A 144 -9.65 20.87 -3.56
N GLY A 145 -10.08 19.62 -3.36
CA GLY A 145 -11.24 19.10 -4.08
C GLY A 145 -12.51 19.77 -3.55
N GLU A 146 -12.99 20.81 -4.24
CA GLU A 146 -14.26 21.47 -3.98
C GLU A 146 -15.40 20.44 -4.04
N VAL A 147 -16.00 20.13 -2.89
CA VAL A 147 -17.25 19.37 -2.79
C VAL A 147 -18.37 20.24 -3.33
N VAL A 148 -18.75 19.98 -4.59
CA VAL A 148 -19.98 20.53 -5.16
C VAL A 148 -21.16 19.74 -4.57
N TYR A 149 -21.96 20.41 -3.74
CA TYR A 149 -23.24 19.92 -3.21
C TYR A 149 -24.32 19.82 -4.29
#